data_AF-A0A938MPH0-F1
#
_entry.id   AF-A0A938MPH0-F1
#
_cell.length_a   1.000
_cell.length_b   1.000
_cell.length_c   1.000
_cell.angle_alpha   90.00
_cell.angle_beta   90.00
_cell.angle_gamma   90.00
#
_symmetry.space_group_name_H-M   'P 1'
#
loop_
_entity.id
_entity.type
_entity.pdbx_description
1 polymer ?
#
loop_
_entity_poly.entity_id
_entity_poly.type
_entity_poly.pdbx_seq_one_letter_code
_entity_poly.pdbx_strand_id
1 'polypeptide(L)'
;MMGEAPRDRVAAVAGMFYPAKPAEMRRMIDAWLVPGDRPTQAWRAAIVPHAGWVYSGRIAANVLSRIAFPPTVIVLCPKHRHGGAPRAVAPWQRWLFPGGVLESDQLLAKSLAARVPGLELDDTPHRAEHAIEVLLPLLAHL
;
A
#
# COMPACT_ATOMS: atom_id res chain seq x y z
N MET A 1 3.37 -31.10 -9.25
CA MET A 1 2.45 -30.30 -8.43
C MET A 1 2.20 -28.99 -9.15
N MET A 2 1.00 -28.75 -9.68
CA MET A 2 0.64 -27.41 -10.15
C MET A 2 0.51 -26.53 -8.91
N GLY A 3 1.39 -25.53 -8.77
CA GLY A 3 1.34 -24.58 -7.66
C GLY A 3 0.03 -23.81 -7.70
N GLU A 4 -0.62 -23.66 -6.54
CA GLU A 4 -1.81 -22.84 -6.39
C GLU A 4 -1.48 -21.39 -6.82
N ALA A 5 -2.39 -20.76 -7.58
CA ALA A 5 -2.17 -19.39 -8.04
C ALA A 5 -2.01 -18.44 -6.85
N PRO A 6 -1.14 -17.42 -6.93
CA PRO A 6 -0.95 -16.48 -5.83
C PRO A 6 -2.26 -15.80 -5.46
N ARG A 7 -2.51 -15.62 -4.15
CA ARG A 7 -3.69 -14.90 -3.67
C ARG A 7 -3.48 -13.40 -3.86
N ASP A 8 -4.15 -12.83 -4.87
CA ASP A 8 -3.97 -11.45 -5.30
C ASP A 8 -5.04 -10.49 -4.78
N ARG A 9 -4.62 -9.29 -4.36
CA ARG A 9 -5.52 -8.15 -4.17
C ARG A 9 -5.46 -7.25 -5.41
N VAL A 10 -6.51 -7.28 -6.21
CA VAL A 10 -6.65 -6.41 -7.40
C VAL A 10 -7.06 -5.00 -6.98
N ALA A 11 -6.56 -3.93 -7.58
CA ALA A 11 -7.00 -2.57 -7.26
C ALA A 11 -8.54 -2.41 -7.27
N ALA A 12 -9.11 -1.89 -6.19
CA ALA A 12 -10.54 -1.61 -6.03
C ALA A 12 -10.90 -0.12 -6.26
N VAL A 13 -9.93 0.79 -6.16
CA VAL A 13 -10.17 2.24 -6.23
C VAL A 13 -9.36 2.98 -7.28
N ALA A 14 -8.61 2.26 -8.12
CA ALA A 14 -8.05 2.81 -9.35
C ALA A 14 -9.15 3.39 -10.25
N GLY A 15 -8.92 4.59 -10.79
CA GLY A 15 -9.91 5.37 -11.54
C GLY A 15 -10.82 6.25 -10.66
N MET A 16 -10.83 6.04 -9.34
CA MET A 16 -11.59 6.86 -8.39
C MET A 16 -10.67 7.68 -7.49
N PHE A 17 -9.70 7.04 -6.85
CA PHE A 17 -8.76 7.70 -5.91
C PHE A 17 -7.45 8.09 -6.57
N TYR A 18 -7.06 7.41 -7.65
CA TYR A 18 -5.84 7.67 -8.42
C TYR A 18 -6.05 7.15 -9.85
N PRO A 19 -5.22 7.54 -10.84
CA PRO A 19 -5.48 7.19 -12.23
C PRO A 19 -5.50 5.68 -12.49
N ALA A 20 -6.48 5.21 -13.27
CA ALA A 20 -6.54 3.81 -13.72
C ALA A 20 -5.57 3.50 -14.87
N LYS A 21 -5.06 4.53 -15.57
CA LYS A 21 -4.13 4.37 -16.68
C LYS A 21 -2.69 4.40 -16.15
N PRO A 22 -1.87 3.35 -16.35
CA PRO A 22 -0.50 3.29 -15.81
C PRO A 22 0.38 4.47 -16.24
N ALA A 23 0.25 4.94 -17.48
CA ALA A 23 1.04 6.06 -18.00
C ALA A 23 0.68 7.40 -17.32
N GLU A 24 -0.60 7.63 -17.04
CA GLU A 24 -1.07 8.83 -16.34
C GLU A 24 -0.66 8.80 -14.86
N MET A 25 -0.82 7.65 -14.22
CA MET A 25 -0.38 7.40 -12.85
C MET A 25 1.12 7.70 -12.69
N ARG A 26 1.99 7.11 -13.53
CA ARG A 26 3.43 7.36 -13.49
C ARG A 26 3.77 8.83 -13.71
N ARG A 27 3.18 9.46 -14.73
CA ARG A 27 3.40 10.89 -15.01
C ARG A 27 3.09 11.77 -13.80
N MET A 28 2.03 11.47 -13.04
CA MET A 28 1.70 12.22 -11.82
C MET A 28 2.74 12.01 -10.73
N ILE A 29 3.20 10.77 -10.51
CA ILE A 29 4.27 10.47 -9.53
C ILE A 29 5.56 11.21 -9.90
N ASP A 30 6.00 11.08 -11.15
CA ASP A 30 7.23 11.71 -11.67
C ASP A 30 7.19 13.24 -11.48
N ALA A 31 6.03 13.86 -11.72
CA ALA A 31 5.82 15.29 -11.53
C ALA A 31 5.88 15.74 -10.05
N TRP A 32 5.64 14.84 -9.10
CA TRP A 32 5.76 15.14 -7.67
C TRP A 32 7.15 14.86 -7.11
N LEU A 33 7.83 13.86 -7.67
CA LEU A 33 9.17 13.43 -7.28
C LEU A 33 10.26 14.24 -8.01
N VAL A 34 10.04 15.55 -8.18
CA VAL A 34 11.00 16.43 -8.86
C VAL A 34 12.39 16.26 -8.21
N PRO A 35 13.40 15.88 -9.00
CA PRO A 35 14.75 15.69 -8.50
C PRO A 35 15.27 16.97 -7.84
N GLY A 36 15.83 16.82 -6.65
CA GLY A 36 16.56 17.84 -5.92
C GLY A 36 17.37 17.18 -4.80
N ASP A 37 18.26 17.92 -4.14
CA ASP A 37 19.11 17.44 -3.04
C ASP A 37 18.30 17.15 -1.76
N ARG A 38 17.40 16.18 -1.82
CA ARG A 38 16.66 15.69 -0.64
C ARG A 38 17.19 14.29 -0.32
N PRO A 39 18.20 14.18 0.55
CA PRO A 39 18.72 12.88 0.93
C PRO A 39 17.62 12.06 1.62
N THR A 40 17.56 10.78 1.27
CA THR A 40 16.76 9.81 2.01
C THR A 40 17.43 9.51 3.36
N GLN A 41 16.62 9.23 4.37
CA GLN A 41 17.10 8.84 5.70
C GLN A 41 16.31 7.63 6.20
N ALA A 42 16.93 6.79 7.02
CA ALA A 42 16.23 5.73 7.72
C ALA A 42 15.27 6.32 8.76
N TRP A 43 13.97 6.07 8.59
CA TRP A 43 12.92 6.44 9.53
C TRP A 43 12.29 5.19 10.14
N ARG A 44 11.94 5.25 11.43
CA ARG A 44 11.22 4.17 12.12
C ARG A 44 9.75 4.07 11.70
N ALA A 45 9.14 5.21 11.37
CA ALA A 45 7.76 5.32 10.91
C ALA A 45 7.57 6.65 10.17
N ALA A 46 6.52 6.70 9.34
CA ALA A 46 6.01 7.90 8.71
C ALA A 46 4.48 7.90 8.72
N ILE A 47 3.89 9.09 8.72
CA ILE A 47 2.44 9.27 8.61
C ILE A 47 2.18 10.03 7.32
N VAL A 48 1.29 9.49 6.49
CA VAL A 48 0.90 10.07 5.21
C VAL A 48 -0.61 10.07 5.04
N PRO A 49 -1.18 11.04 4.31
CA PRO A 49 -2.60 11.05 4.00
C PRO A 49 -2.95 9.96 2.96
N HIS A 50 -4.20 9.49 2.99
CA HIS A 50 -4.72 8.47 2.08
C HIS A 50 -5.99 8.91 1.32
N ALA A 51 -6.21 10.22 1.18
CA ALA A 51 -7.27 10.73 0.31
C ALA A 51 -6.93 10.49 -1.17
N GLY A 52 -7.88 10.78 -2.06
CA GLY A 52 -7.64 10.76 -3.49
C GLY A 52 -6.44 11.63 -3.88
N TRP A 53 -5.66 11.18 -4.86
CA TRP A 53 -4.39 11.75 -5.29
C TRP A 53 -4.45 13.22 -5.66
N VAL A 54 -5.58 13.68 -6.23
CA VAL A 54 -5.83 15.10 -6.53
C VAL A 54 -5.72 15.98 -5.27
N TYR A 55 -6.07 15.45 -4.10
CA TYR A 55 -6.03 16.17 -2.83
C TYR A 55 -4.71 15.97 -2.09
N SER A 56 -4.21 14.73 -2.02
CA SER A 56 -3.14 14.39 -1.07
C SER A 56 -1.96 13.61 -1.67
N GLY A 57 -1.99 13.27 -2.96
CA GLY A 57 -0.96 12.44 -3.59
C GLY A 57 0.43 13.08 -3.51
N ARG A 58 0.53 14.37 -3.82
CA ARG A 58 1.79 15.13 -3.71
C ARG A 58 2.33 15.20 -2.27
N ILE A 59 1.45 15.25 -1.27
CA ILE A 59 1.87 15.30 0.14
C ILE A 59 2.46 13.94 0.54
N ALA A 60 1.75 12.85 0.22
CA ALA A 60 2.24 11.50 0.48
C ALA A 60 3.58 11.24 -0.23
N ALA A 61 3.68 11.56 -1.53
CA ALA A 61 4.90 11.40 -2.32
C ALA A 61 6.10 12.15 -1.71
N ASN A 62 5.90 13.40 -1.26
CA ASN A 62 6.95 14.22 -0.64
C ASN A 62 7.47 13.67 0.69
N VAL A 63 6.62 12.99 1.47
CA VAL A 63 7.02 12.38 2.74
C VAL A 63 7.76 11.08 2.45
N LEU A 64 7.17 10.21 1.62
CA LEU A 64 7.73 8.90 1.30
C LEU A 64 9.09 9.01 0.60
N SER A 65 9.30 10.02 -0.25
CA SER A 65 10.57 10.23 -0.96
C SER A 65 11.75 10.62 -0.06
N ARG A 66 11.51 10.90 1.23
CA ARG A 66 12.56 11.16 2.23
C ARG A 66 12.97 9.91 2.99
N ILE A 67 12.36 8.76 2.69
CA ILE A 67 12.57 7.52 3.44
C ILE A 67 13.55 6.63 2.67
N ALA A 68 14.63 6.23 3.35
CA ALA A 68 15.44 5.11 2.92
C ALA A 68 14.70 3.82 3.31
N PHE A 69 13.94 3.26 2.37
CA PHE A 69 13.06 2.12 2.65
C PHE A 69 13.85 0.84 2.97
N PRO A 70 13.50 0.12 4.05
CA PRO A 70 13.95 -1.25 4.22
C PRO A 70 13.24 -2.18 3.23
N PRO A 71 13.72 -3.42 3.03
CA PRO A 71 13.09 -4.41 2.15
C PRO A 71 11.64 -4.76 2.52
N THR A 72 11.23 -4.51 3.76
CA THR A 72 9.87 -4.79 4.25
C THR A 72 9.36 -3.61 5.06
N VAL A 73 8.19 -3.11 4.67
CA VAL A 73 7.45 -2.08 5.39
C VAL A 73 6.11 -2.64 5.88
N ILE A 74 5.67 -2.17 7.05
CA ILE A 74 4.32 -2.46 7.56
C ILE A 74 3.48 -1.21 7.33
N VAL A 75 2.37 -1.34 6.60
CA VAL A 75 1.41 -0.26 6.39
C VAL A 75 0.22 -0.48 7.32
N LEU A 76 -0.03 0.49 8.20
CA LEU A 76 -1.17 0.48 9.13
C LEU A 76 -2.18 1.53 8.67
N CYS A 77 -3.45 1.16 8.64
CA CYS A 77 -4.53 2.05 8.21
C CYS A 77 -5.80 1.82 9.03
N PRO A 78 -6.65 2.86 9.17
CA PRO A 78 -8.00 2.66 9.68
C PRO A 78 -8.82 1.80 8.70
N LYS A 79 -9.84 1.15 9.25
CA LYS A 79 -10.86 0.42 8.51
C LYS A 79 -12.07 1.33 8.33
N HIS A 80 -12.44 1.64 7.09
CA HIS A 80 -13.59 2.48 6.72
C HIS A 80 -14.80 1.67 6.29
N ARG A 81 -14.60 0.38 5.97
CA ARG A 81 -15.66 -0.54 5.55
C ARG A 81 -16.11 -1.43 6.70
N HIS A 82 -17.38 -1.82 6.69
CA HIS A 82 -17.93 -2.78 7.64
C HIS A 82 -17.57 -4.22 7.26
N GLY A 83 -17.71 -5.16 8.20
CA GLY A 83 -17.51 -6.59 7.98
C GLY A 83 -16.09 -7.08 8.23
N GLY A 84 -15.95 -8.36 8.57
CA GLY A 84 -14.67 -8.95 8.97
C GLY A 84 -14.17 -8.50 10.35
N ALA A 85 -12.98 -8.94 10.70
CA ALA A 85 -12.34 -8.69 11.98
C ALA A 85 -12.20 -7.18 12.30
N PRO A 86 -12.26 -6.78 13.58
CA PRO A 86 -12.08 -5.38 13.99
C PRO A 86 -10.65 -4.88 13.74
N ARG A 87 -9.65 -5.77 13.81
CA ARG A 87 -8.25 -5.51 13.45
C ARG A 87 -7.75 -6.68 12.63
N ALA A 88 -7.24 -6.40 11.43
CA ALA A 88 -6.87 -7.44 10.48
C ALA A 88 -5.48 -7.23 9.89
N VAL A 89 -4.83 -8.35 9.56
CA VAL A 89 -3.73 -8.42 8.62
C VAL A 89 -4.25 -9.02 7.32
N ALA A 90 -3.95 -8.34 6.24
CA ALA A 90 -4.25 -8.79 4.90
C ALA A 90 -3.54 -10.12 4.55
N PRO A 91 -4.27 -11.15 4.07
CA PRO A 91 -3.69 -12.45 3.70
C PRO A 91 -3.22 -12.55 2.25
N TRP A 92 -3.20 -11.47 1.48
CA TRP A 92 -2.77 -11.53 0.08
C TRP A 92 -1.27 -11.62 -0.05
N GLN A 93 -0.83 -12.40 -1.03
CA GLN A 93 0.57 -12.54 -1.40
C GLN A 93 1.04 -11.36 -2.24
N ARG A 94 0.14 -10.81 -3.07
CA ARG A 94 0.46 -9.71 -3.98
C ARG A 94 -0.65 -8.67 -3.98
N TRP A 95 -0.24 -7.42 -4.10
CA TRP A 95 -1.12 -6.26 -4.27
C TRP A 95 -0.91 -5.68 -5.64
N LEU A 96 -1.93 -5.74 -6.47
CA LEU A 96 -1.89 -5.29 -7.86
C LEU A 96 -2.47 -3.89 -7.94
N PHE A 97 -1.82 -3.05 -8.73
CA PHE A 97 -2.31 -1.73 -9.11
C PHE A 97 -2.04 -1.51 -10.61
N PRO A 98 -2.60 -0.47 -11.25
CA PRO A 98 -2.40 -0.21 -12.66
C PRO A 98 -0.93 -0.21 -13.08
N GLY A 99 -0.50 -1.26 -13.77
CA GLY A 99 0.85 -1.39 -14.30
C GLY A 99 1.92 -1.75 -13.27
N GLY A 100 1.56 -2.31 -12.12
CA GLY A 100 2.54 -2.78 -11.15
C GLY A 100 1.97 -3.74 -10.09
N VAL A 101 2.88 -4.31 -9.31
CA VAL A 101 2.59 -5.27 -8.26
C VAL A 101 3.57 -5.09 -7.10
N LEU A 102 3.09 -5.23 -5.86
CA LEU A 102 3.92 -5.33 -4.67
C LEU A 102 3.67 -6.66 -3.98
N GLU A 103 4.74 -7.32 -3.55
CA GLU A 103 4.66 -8.56 -2.78
C GLU A 103 4.51 -8.29 -1.29
N SER A 104 3.79 -9.15 -0.59
CA SER A 104 3.64 -9.11 0.86
C SER A 104 4.40 -10.23 1.53
N ASP A 105 5.09 -9.91 2.62
CA ASP A 105 5.73 -10.92 3.48
C ASP A 105 4.67 -11.76 4.22
N GLN A 106 4.42 -12.96 3.68
CA GLN A 106 3.42 -13.88 4.22
C GLN A 106 3.81 -14.45 5.57
N LEU A 107 5.10 -14.62 5.84
CA LEU A 107 5.57 -15.16 7.11
C LEU A 107 5.38 -14.12 8.20
N LEU A 108 5.74 -12.86 7.92
CA LEU A 108 5.47 -11.75 8.82
C LEU A 108 3.97 -11.56 9.06
N ALA A 109 3.15 -11.59 8.00
CA ALA A 109 1.70 -11.43 8.13
C ALA A 109 1.07 -12.49 9.05
N LYS A 110 1.41 -13.77 8.83
CA LYS A 110 0.96 -14.89 9.68
C LYS A 110 1.50 -14.77 11.11
N SER A 111 2.76 -14.39 11.27
CA SER A 111 3.38 -14.20 12.59
C SER A 111 2.72 -13.08 13.38
N LEU A 112 2.37 -11.96 12.74
CA LEU A 112 1.65 -10.85 13.37
C LEU A 112 0.28 -11.30 13.85
N ALA A 113 -0.52 -11.96 13.00
CA ALA A 113 -1.83 -12.47 13.38
C ALA A 113 -1.76 -13.51 14.50
N ALA A 114 -0.73 -14.37 14.51
CA ALA A 114 -0.56 -15.38 15.54
C ALA A 114 -0.09 -14.82 16.90
N ARG A 115 0.66 -13.72 16.91
CA ARG A 115 1.34 -13.20 18.11
C ARG A 115 0.71 -11.96 18.71
N VAL A 116 -0.09 -11.20 17.96
CA VAL A 116 -0.72 -9.97 18.43
C VAL A 116 -2.18 -10.26 18.83
N PRO A 117 -2.53 -10.17 20.12
CA PRO A 117 -3.87 -10.50 20.59
C PRO A 117 -4.98 -9.71 19.88
N GLY A 118 -5.91 -10.44 19.25
CA GLY A 118 -7.06 -9.92 18.52
C GLY A 118 -6.72 -9.16 17.24
N LEU A 119 -5.59 -9.49 16.62
CA LEU A 119 -5.26 -9.18 15.24
C LEU A 119 -5.46 -10.45 14.41
N GLU A 120 -6.35 -10.43 13.44
CA GLU A 120 -6.75 -11.64 12.70
C GLU A 120 -6.25 -11.61 11.25
N LEU A 121 -5.94 -12.78 10.69
CA LEU A 121 -5.64 -12.90 9.28
C LEU A 121 -6.97 -12.96 8.49
N ASP A 122 -7.46 -11.81 8.03
CA ASP A 122 -8.79 -11.68 7.40
C ASP A 122 -8.70 -10.76 6.18
N ASP A 123 -9.24 -11.21 5.04
CA ASP A 123 -9.25 -10.43 3.82
C ASP A 123 -10.43 -9.44 3.73
N THR A 124 -11.52 -9.73 4.43
CA THR A 124 -12.79 -8.99 4.33
C THR A 124 -12.61 -7.48 4.53
N PRO A 125 -11.91 -7.01 5.58
CA PRO A 125 -11.75 -5.58 5.84
C PRO A 125 -10.97 -4.83 4.77
N HIS A 126 -10.18 -5.54 3.97
CA HIS A 126 -9.23 -4.95 3.04
C HIS A 126 -9.67 -5.08 1.56
N ARG A 127 -10.67 -5.93 1.26
CA ARG A 127 -11.14 -6.25 -0.12
C ARG A 127 -11.60 -5.05 -0.95
N ALA A 128 -12.08 -3.99 -0.31
CA ALA A 128 -12.51 -2.76 -0.96
C ALA A 128 -12.07 -1.52 -0.17
N GLU A 129 -11.07 -1.70 0.69
CA GLU A 129 -10.47 -0.62 1.47
C GLU A 129 -9.41 0.10 0.65
N HIS A 130 -9.43 1.42 0.73
CA HIS A 130 -8.62 2.30 -0.10
C HIS A 130 -7.33 2.72 0.59
N ALA A 131 -7.34 2.81 1.92
CA ALA A 131 -6.30 3.52 2.67
C ALA A 131 -4.87 3.00 2.41
N ILE A 132 -4.70 1.68 2.29
CA ILE A 132 -3.43 1.05 1.89
C ILE A 132 -3.23 1.19 0.38
N GLU A 133 -4.27 0.88 -0.40
CA GLU A 133 -4.20 0.76 -1.86
C GLU A 133 -3.69 2.03 -2.54
N VAL A 134 -4.14 3.21 -2.09
CA VAL A 134 -3.76 4.50 -2.70
C VAL A 134 -2.28 4.84 -2.53
N LEU A 135 -1.58 4.19 -1.60
CA LEU A 135 -0.15 4.39 -1.35
C LEU A 135 0.71 3.42 -2.17
N LEU A 136 0.16 2.30 -2.65
CA LEU A 136 0.93 1.25 -3.32
C LEU A 136 1.70 1.74 -4.55
N PRO A 137 1.13 2.56 -5.46
CA PRO A 137 1.90 3.00 -6.62
C PRO A 137 3.06 3.93 -6.26
N LEU A 138 2.92 4.72 -5.19
CA LEU A 138 3.99 5.58 -4.68
C LEU A 138 5.11 4.74 -4.06
N LEU A 139 4.75 3.76 -3.23
CA LEU A 139 5.70 2.84 -2.60
C LEU A 139 6.46 1.99 -3.61
N ALA A 140 5.82 1.57 -4.71
CA ALA A 140 6.47 0.77 -5.74
C ALA A 140 7.38 1.59 -6.67
N HIS A 141 7.23 2.92 -6.68
CA HIS A 141 8.02 3.82 -7.51
C HIS A 141 9.27 4.33 -6.77
N LEU A 142 9.26 4.31 -5.44
CA LEU A 142 10.34 4.74 -4.54
C LEU A 142 11.20 3.56 -4.11
#